data_AF-A0A0L1IKN2-F1
#
_entry.id   AF-A0A0L1IKN2-F1
#
_cell.length_a   1.000
_cell.length_b   1.000
_cell.length_c   1.000
_cell.angle_alpha   90.00
_cell.angle_beta   90.00
_cell.angle_gamma   90.00
#
_symmetry.space_group_name_H-M   'P 1'
#
loop_
_entity.id
_entity.type
_entity.pdbx_description
1 polymer ?
#
loop_
_entity_poly.entity_id
_entity_poly.type
_entity_poly.pdbx_seq_one_letter_code
_entity_poly.pdbx_strand_id
1 'polypeptide(L)'
;LKAVQFIVHTQNNDSFYAAQTIHGPTHDTNIHSSPAISLRHAACLIALRQEIWSAFLHQRPVRLPISPQNDYDAFPTTCDFIWANRILVWCADLLNFTFDSHTNTKYPTQASRLAKWNSLKAFETHWNTHKPLSYKPVYYAAPEPEKASYFPTIWLMNDSQVVAEQHVELGRILLAVSNPGMQRLGAGAGALNRGLEAELRAITRRV
;
A
#
# COMPACT_ATOMS: atom_id res chain seq x y z
N LEU A 1 19.43 -1.82 7.89
CA LEU A 1 19.12 -0.38 7.66
C LEU A 1 20.27 0.40 7.03
N LYS A 2 21.50 0.44 7.62
CA LYS A 2 22.64 1.17 7.03
C LYS A 2 23.02 0.73 5.61
N ALA A 3 23.01 -0.57 5.31
CA ALA A 3 23.30 -1.07 3.96
C ALA A 3 22.24 -0.68 2.93
N VAL A 4 20.95 -0.69 3.32
CA VAL A 4 19.84 -0.28 2.44
C VAL A 4 19.87 1.23 2.21
N GLN A 5 20.11 2.02 3.26
CA GLN A 5 20.30 3.47 3.14
C GLN A 5 21.52 3.81 2.27
N PHE A 6 22.63 3.08 2.39
CA PHE A 6 23.81 3.26 1.53
C PHE A 6 23.49 2.94 0.08
N ILE A 7 22.83 1.80 -0.19
CA ILE A 7 22.40 1.41 -1.55
C ILE A 7 21.52 2.50 -2.14
N VAL A 8 20.53 2.98 -1.38
CA VAL A 8 19.61 4.07 -1.77
C VAL A 8 20.36 5.39 -2.02
N HIS A 9 21.29 5.78 -1.15
CA HIS A 9 22.04 7.02 -1.30
C HIS A 9 22.98 6.99 -2.52
N THR A 10 23.53 5.82 -2.86
CA THR A 10 24.29 5.62 -4.09
C THR A 10 23.44 5.64 -5.36
N GLN A 11 22.10 5.65 -5.27
CA GLN A 11 21.23 5.64 -6.45
C GLN A 11 21.12 7.00 -7.13
N ASN A 12 21.41 8.11 -6.44
CA ASN A 12 21.26 9.48 -6.95
C ASN A 12 19.93 9.71 -7.73
N ASN A 13 18.90 8.95 -7.37
CA ASN A 13 17.65 8.86 -8.10
C ASN A 13 16.52 8.58 -7.12
N ASP A 14 15.93 9.65 -6.58
CA ASP A 14 14.77 9.62 -5.69
C ASP A 14 13.54 8.96 -6.33
N SER A 15 13.59 8.66 -7.64
CA SER A 15 12.51 7.98 -8.33
C SER A 15 12.48 6.47 -8.13
N PHE A 16 13.44 5.80 -7.46
CA PHE A 16 13.42 4.32 -7.42
C PHE A 16 12.16 3.76 -6.73
N TYR A 17 11.73 4.35 -5.60
CA TYR A 17 10.47 4.01 -4.93
C TYR A 17 9.31 4.91 -5.38
N ALA A 18 9.22 5.16 -6.69
CA ALA A 18 8.08 5.83 -7.30
C ALA A 18 7.19 4.80 -8.02
N ALA A 19 5.88 4.99 -7.97
CA ALA A 19 4.92 4.06 -8.57
C ALA A 19 5.15 3.87 -10.09
N GLN A 20 5.68 4.89 -10.75
CA GLN A 20 5.91 4.89 -12.20
C GLN A 20 7.13 4.06 -12.61
N THR A 21 8.12 3.89 -11.74
CA THR A 21 9.46 3.30 -12.05
C THR A 21 9.73 2.01 -11.28
N ILE A 22 8.88 1.65 -10.31
CA ILE A 22 9.04 0.45 -9.46
C ILE A 22 8.96 -0.89 -10.22
N HIS A 23 8.65 -0.86 -11.51
CA HIS A 23 8.63 -2.05 -12.37
C HIS A 23 10.03 -2.61 -12.67
N GLY A 24 11.09 -1.85 -12.37
CA GLY A 24 12.47 -2.27 -12.64
C GLY A 24 12.82 -2.23 -14.14
N PRO A 25 14.03 -2.66 -14.52
CA PRO A 25 14.40 -2.75 -15.93
C PRO A 25 13.48 -3.72 -16.68
N THR A 26 13.18 -3.43 -17.96
CA THR A 26 12.33 -4.29 -18.79
C THR A 26 12.90 -5.71 -18.87
N HIS A 27 12.02 -6.70 -18.71
CA HIS A 27 12.37 -8.12 -18.70
C HIS A 27 13.00 -8.61 -20.02
N ASP A 28 12.92 -7.80 -21.09
CA ASP A 28 13.55 -8.03 -22.41
C ASP A 28 15.07 -7.82 -22.41
N THR A 29 15.63 -7.26 -21.34
CA THR A 29 17.08 -7.21 -21.19
C THR A 29 17.58 -8.58 -20.70
N ASN A 30 18.37 -9.24 -21.55
CA ASN A 30 19.02 -10.52 -21.29
C ASN A 30 19.50 -10.56 -19.82
N ILE A 31 19.04 -11.55 -19.02
CA ILE A 31 19.35 -11.64 -17.58
C ILE A 31 20.88 -11.69 -17.34
N HIS A 32 21.63 -12.15 -18.35
CA HIS A 32 23.09 -12.17 -18.40
C HIS A 32 23.75 -10.79 -18.62
N SER A 33 23.01 -9.80 -19.11
CA SER A 33 23.53 -8.45 -19.40
C SER A 33 23.71 -7.60 -18.14
N SER A 34 22.93 -7.82 -17.08
CA SER A 34 23.09 -7.07 -15.82
C SER A 34 22.44 -7.73 -14.59
N PRO A 35 22.96 -8.89 -14.13
CA PRO A 35 22.40 -9.62 -12.97
C PRO A 35 22.44 -8.82 -11.67
N ALA A 36 23.37 -7.85 -11.54
CA ALA A 36 23.48 -7.00 -10.36
C ALA A 36 22.30 -6.00 -10.23
N ILE A 37 21.71 -5.56 -11.35
CA ILE A 37 20.59 -4.62 -11.35
C ILE A 37 19.28 -5.33 -10.96
N SER A 38 19.06 -6.54 -11.47
CA SER A 38 17.87 -7.34 -11.14
C SER A 38 17.88 -7.83 -9.68
N LEU A 39 19.01 -8.33 -9.17
CA LEU A 39 19.12 -8.76 -7.77
C LEU A 39 18.96 -7.58 -6.81
N ARG A 40 19.58 -6.43 -7.11
CA ARG A 40 19.43 -5.21 -6.30
C ARG A 40 17.99 -4.75 -6.27
N HIS A 41 17.30 -4.76 -7.42
CA HIS A 41 15.90 -4.37 -7.51
C HIS A 41 15.03 -5.30 -6.64
N ALA A 42 15.20 -6.61 -6.76
CA ALA A 42 14.50 -7.59 -5.93
C ALA A 42 14.76 -7.37 -4.42
N ALA A 43 16.01 -7.11 -4.03
CA ALA A 43 16.37 -6.82 -2.64
C ALA A 43 15.68 -5.54 -2.11
N CYS A 44 15.54 -4.51 -2.94
CA CYS A 44 14.82 -3.29 -2.57
C CYS A 44 13.32 -3.53 -2.41
N LEU A 45 12.68 -4.34 -3.27
CA LEU A 45 11.28 -4.72 -3.12
C LEU A 45 11.02 -5.52 -1.84
N ILE A 46 11.93 -6.44 -1.50
CA ILE A 46 11.87 -7.20 -0.24
C ILE A 46 12.01 -6.24 0.95
N ALA A 47 12.98 -5.33 0.90
CA ALA A 47 13.17 -4.33 1.94
C ALA A 47 11.94 -3.42 2.10
N LEU A 48 11.30 -3.02 1.01
CA LEU A 48 10.06 -2.23 1.03
C LEU A 48 8.93 -2.99 1.73
N ARG A 49 8.69 -4.24 1.35
CA ARG A 49 7.65 -5.07 1.97
C ARG A 49 7.88 -5.24 3.47
N GLN A 50 9.11 -5.55 3.88
CA GLN A 50 9.47 -5.69 5.29
C GLN A 50 9.30 -4.37 6.06
N GLU A 51 9.70 -3.27 5.43
CA GLU A 51 9.62 -1.94 6.01
C GLU A 51 8.17 -1.48 6.20
N ILE A 52 7.25 -1.81 5.30
CA ILE A 52 5.81 -1.50 5.45
C ILE A 52 5.27 -2.14 6.74
N TRP A 53 5.51 -3.43 6.95
CA TRP A 53 5.07 -4.11 8.18
C TRP A 53 5.76 -3.56 9.42
N SER A 54 7.06 -3.28 9.34
CA SER A 54 7.81 -2.66 10.44
C SER A 54 7.24 -1.29 10.80
N ALA A 55 6.98 -0.43 9.81
CA ALA A 55 6.46 0.91 9.99
C ALA A 55 5.05 0.89 10.57
N PHE A 56 4.19 -0.02 10.10
CA PHE A 56 2.86 -0.24 10.64
C PHE A 56 2.90 -0.67 12.12
N LEU A 57 3.70 -1.69 12.45
CA LEU A 57 3.80 -2.23 13.81
C LEU A 57 4.35 -1.20 14.81
N HIS A 58 5.34 -0.41 14.39
CA HIS A 58 5.99 0.59 15.24
C HIS A 58 5.34 1.97 15.13
N GLN A 59 4.21 2.09 14.42
CA GLN A 59 3.45 3.33 14.24
C GLN A 59 4.31 4.53 13.82
N ARG A 60 5.16 4.35 12.81
CA ARG A 60 6.11 5.37 12.35
C ARG A 60 6.08 5.52 10.83
N PRO A 61 6.55 6.66 10.29
CA PRO A 61 6.80 6.80 8.86
C PRO A 61 7.80 5.75 8.34
N VAL A 62 7.67 5.42 7.05
CA VAL A 62 8.58 4.55 6.31
C VAL A 62 9.95 5.25 6.18
N ARG A 63 11.03 4.52 6.46
CA ARG A 63 12.41 5.03 6.42
C ARG A 63 13.03 5.00 5.02
N LEU A 64 12.42 4.28 4.09
CA LEU A 64 12.81 4.26 2.68
C LEU A 64 12.32 5.55 2.00
N PRO A 65 13.06 6.10 1.02
CA PRO A 65 12.65 7.32 0.34
C PRO A 65 11.58 7.03 -0.69
N ILE A 66 10.34 6.93 -0.21
CA ILE A 66 9.16 6.86 -1.07
C ILE A 66 9.00 8.21 -1.78
N SER A 67 8.83 8.18 -3.10
CA SER A 67 8.64 9.41 -3.86
C SER A 67 7.45 10.22 -3.33
N PRO A 68 7.58 11.54 -3.11
CA PRO A 68 6.46 12.37 -2.69
C PRO A 68 5.44 12.62 -3.81
N GLN A 69 5.85 12.48 -5.07
CA GLN A 69 5.05 12.75 -6.28
C GLN A 69 4.69 11.45 -7.01
N ASN A 70 4.00 10.54 -6.31
CA ASN A 70 3.38 9.40 -6.97
C ASN A 70 2.08 9.84 -7.64
N ASP A 71 1.98 9.56 -8.93
CA ASP A 71 0.75 9.64 -9.71
C ASP A 71 0.13 8.25 -9.72
N TYR A 72 -1.06 8.17 -9.15
CA TYR A 72 -1.83 6.92 -9.04
C TYR A 72 -3.00 6.86 -10.03
N ASP A 73 -3.16 7.86 -10.90
CA ASP A 73 -4.25 7.94 -11.87
C ASP A 73 -3.83 7.38 -13.25
N ALA A 74 -2.53 7.39 -13.56
CA ALA A 74 -2.00 6.97 -14.85
C ALA A 74 -1.47 5.52 -14.83
N PHE A 75 -2.31 4.52 -15.17
CA PHE A 75 -1.84 3.13 -15.23
C PHE A 75 -2.25 2.38 -16.51
N PRO A 76 -1.32 2.11 -17.44
CA PRO A 76 -1.57 1.21 -18.55
C PRO A 76 -1.73 -0.23 -18.04
N THR A 77 -2.46 -1.06 -18.81
CA THR A 77 -2.56 -2.50 -18.61
C THR A 77 -1.16 -3.10 -18.42
N THR A 78 -0.97 -3.81 -17.31
CA THR A 78 0.34 -4.34 -16.91
C THR A 78 0.19 -5.69 -16.18
N CYS A 79 1.29 -6.39 -15.94
CA CYS A 79 1.27 -7.69 -15.27
C CYS A 79 1.10 -7.56 -13.74
N ASP A 80 0.68 -8.66 -13.11
CA ASP A 80 0.39 -8.72 -11.66
C ASP A 80 1.58 -8.30 -10.78
N PHE A 81 2.81 -8.62 -11.21
CA PHE A 81 4.02 -8.22 -10.48
C PHE A 81 4.15 -6.70 -10.37
N ILE A 82 3.89 -5.98 -11.47
CA ILE A 82 3.99 -4.51 -11.51
C ILE A 82 2.87 -3.89 -10.67
N TRP A 83 1.66 -4.44 -10.75
CA TRP A 83 0.54 -4.02 -9.91
C TRP A 83 0.83 -4.17 -8.42
N ALA A 84 1.38 -5.33 -8.01
CA ALA A 84 1.76 -5.57 -6.63
C ALA A 84 2.78 -4.53 -6.14
N ASN A 85 3.80 -4.24 -6.94
CA ASN A 85 4.83 -3.26 -6.57
C ASN A 85 4.27 -1.83 -6.47
N ARG A 86 3.36 -1.44 -7.36
CA ARG A 86 2.66 -0.14 -7.28
C ARG A 86 1.83 -0.02 -6.00
N ILE A 87 1.11 -1.08 -5.64
CA ILE A 87 0.34 -1.15 -4.39
C ILE A 87 1.24 -1.05 -3.17
N LEU A 88 2.44 -1.66 -3.19
CA LEU A 88 3.41 -1.51 -2.10
C LEU A 88 3.85 -0.05 -1.94
N VAL A 89 4.13 0.67 -3.04
CA VAL A 89 4.47 2.09 -3.00
C VAL A 89 3.31 2.93 -2.46
N TRP A 90 2.09 2.69 -2.93
CA TRP A 90 0.88 3.34 -2.42
C TRP A 90 0.67 3.11 -0.92
N CYS A 91 0.85 1.86 -0.45
CA CYS A 91 0.73 1.51 0.96
C CYS A 91 1.80 2.21 1.81
N ALA A 92 3.03 2.32 1.31
CA ALA A 92 4.12 3.03 2.00
C ALA A 92 3.87 4.55 2.06
N ASP A 93 3.31 5.15 1.01
CA ASP A 93 2.87 6.55 0.98
C ASP A 93 1.71 6.79 1.98
N LEU A 94 0.76 5.85 2.09
CA LEU A 94 -0.29 5.88 3.11
C LEU A 94 0.25 5.84 4.54
N LEU A 95 1.25 4.99 4.81
CA LEU A 95 1.90 4.95 6.13
C LEU A 95 2.60 6.27 6.45
N ASN A 96 3.31 6.84 5.46
CA ASN A 96 3.92 8.16 5.60
C ASN A 96 2.87 9.24 5.89
N PHE A 97 1.77 9.28 5.14
CA PHE A 97 0.67 10.20 5.36
C PHE A 97 0.04 10.04 6.77
N THR A 98 -0.24 8.79 7.16
CA THR A 98 -0.89 8.47 8.44
C THR A 98 -0.04 8.93 9.63
N PHE A 99 1.27 8.65 9.59
CA PHE A 99 2.17 8.95 10.70
C PHE A 99 2.88 10.31 10.59
N ASP A 100 2.76 11.05 9.47
CA ASP A 100 3.13 12.47 9.37
C ASP A 100 2.18 13.38 10.18
N SER A 101 1.05 12.83 10.67
CA SER A 101 0.15 13.53 11.58
C SER A 101 0.79 14.04 12.86
N HIS A 102 1.90 13.44 13.30
CA HIS A 102 2.57 13.83 14.53
C HIS A 102 3.49 15.04 14.34
N THR A 103 3.94 15.31 13.11
CA THR A 103 4.90 16.37 12.80
C THR A 103 4.28 17.54 12.02
N ASN A 104 3.20 17.32 11.27
CA ASN A 104 2.54 18.33 10.43
C ASN A 104 3.48 19.07 9.46
N THR A 105 4.61 18.46 9.11
CA THR A 105 5.65 19.11 8.30
C THR A 105 5.34 19.06 6.81
N LYS A 106 4.75 17.96 6.30
CA LYS A 106 4.44 17.83 4.86
C LYS A 106 3.06 18.38 4.51
N TYR A 107 2.08 18.20 5.38
CA TYR A 107 0.70 18.64 5.16
C TYR A 107 0.23 19.55 6.31
N PRO A 108 0.68 20.83 6.34
CA PRO A 108 0.49 21.72 7.50
C PRO A 108 -0.93 22.25 7.63
N THR A 109 -1.74 22.22 6.57
CA THR A 109 -3.12 22.72 6.58
C THR A 109 -4.11 21.57 6.46
N GLN A 110 -5.29 21.75 7.04
CA GLN A 110 -6.37 20.78 6.91
C GLN A 110 -6.75 20.55 5.44
N ALA A 111 -6.72 21.60 4.62
CA ALA A 111 -7.00 21.53 3.19
C ALA A 111 -5.96 20.68 2.44
N SER A 112 -4.65 20.87 2.70
CA SER A 112 -3.61 20.09 2.02
C SER A 112 -3.63 18.62 2.46
N ARG A 113 -3.91 18.37 3.73
CA ARG A 113 -4.08 17.02 4.28
C ARG A 113 -5.29 16.31 3.67
N LEU A 114 -6.42 16.99 3.55
CA LEU A 114 -7.62 16.45 2.90
C LEU A 114 -7.38 16.17 1.41
N ALA A 115 -6.70 17.07 0.70
CA ALA A 115 -6.35 16.87 -0.71
C ALA A 115 -5.47 15.62 -0.92
N LYS A 116 -4.44 15.42 -0.07
CA LYS A 116 -3.60 14.21 -0.13
C LYS A 116 -4.41 12.95 0.20
N TRP A 117 -5.24 12.98 1.24
CA TRP A 117 -6.09 11.84 1.59
C TRP A 117 -7.04 11.47 0.44
N ASN A 118 -7.68 12.46 -0.20
CA ASN A 118 -8.55 12.24 -1.36
C ASN A 118 -7.80 11.60 -2.53
N SER A 119 -6.57 12.02 -2.82
CA SER A 119 -5.72 11.38 -3.84
C SER A 119 -5.41 9.91 -3.49
N LEU A 120 -5.06 9.62 -2.24
CA LEU A 120 -4.81 8.23 -1.80
C LEU A 120 -6.09 7.37 -1.83
N LYS A 121 -7.25 7.96 -1.53
CA LYS A 121 -8.56 7.31 -1.57
C LYS A 121 -9.05 7.09 -3.01
N ALA A 122 -8.71 7.98 -3.93
CA ALA A 122 -9.03 7.85 -5.35
C ALA A 122 -8.39 6.59 -5.95
N PHE A 123 -7.13 6.29 -5.61
CA PHE A 123 -6.49 5.04 -6.01
C PHE A 123 -7.25 3.80 -5.51
N GLU A 124 -7.68 3.76 -4.25
CA GLU A 124 -8.44 2.62 -3.70
C GLU A 124 -9.79 2.45 -4.42
N THR A 125 -10.45 3.56 -4.76
CA THR A 125 -11.70 3.57 -5.52
C THR A 125 -11.47 3.07 -6.95
N HIS A 126 -10.39 3.53 -7.59
CA HIS A 126 -9.99 3.09 -8.91
C HIS A 126 -9.66 1.59 -8.93
N TRP A 127 -8.91 1.11 -7.93
CA TRP A 127 -8.59 -0.31 -7.77
C TRP A 127 -9.85 -1.18 -7.65
N ASN A 128 -10.89 -0.73 -6.95
CA ASN A 128 -12.14 -1.48 -6.83
C ASN A 128 -12.93 -1.53 -8.14
N THR A 129 -12.92 -0.44 -8.89
CA THR A 129 -13.72 -0.28 -10.13
C THR A 129 -13.03 -0.87 -11.36
N HIS A 130 -11.71 -0.83 -11.41
CA HIS A 130 -10.89 -1.25 -12.55
C HIS A 130 -9.90 -2.37 -12.18
N LYS A 131 -10.24 -3.18 -11.16
CA LYS A 131 -9.41 -4.32 -10.74
C LYS A 131 -9.10 -5.21 -11.95
N PRO A 132 -7.81 -5.53 -12.24
CA PRO A 132 -7.49 -6.38 -13.36
C PRO A 132 -8.11 -7.78 -13.18
N LEU A 133 -8.55 -8.40 -14.28
CA LEU A 133 -9.22 -9.71 -14.24
C LEU A 133 -8.37 -10.81 -13.62
N SER A 134 -7.05 -10.71 -13.72
CA SER A 134 -6.10 -11.63 -13.09
C SER A 134 -6.25 -11.68 -11.56
N TYR A 135 -6.65 -10.57 -10.93
CA TYR A 135 -6.84 -10.46 -9.49
C TYR A 135 -8.19 -11.00 -9.00
N LYS A 136 -9.02 -11.54 -9.89
CA LYS A 136 -10.26 -12.21 -9.49
C LYS A 136 -9.91 -13.53 -8.80
N PRO A 137 -10.44 -13.80 -7.59
CA PRO A 137 -10.21 -15.07 -6.91
C PRO A 137 -10.67 -16.26 -7.77
N VAL A 138 -9.86 -17.31 -7.77
CA VAL A 138 -10.20 -18.61 -8.38
C VAL A 138 -11.20 -19.35 -7.51
N TYR A 139 -11.11 -19.14 -6.20
CA TYR A 139 -12.01 -19.70 -5.21
C TYR A 139 -12.29 -18.68 -4.11
N TYR A 140 -13.54 -18.66 -3.66
CA TYR A 140 -14.00 -17.87 -2.53
C TYR A 140 -14.94 -18.71 -1.67
N ALA A 141 -14.62 -18.85 -0.39
CA ALA A 141 -15.54 -19.35 0.63
C ALA A 141 -15.78 -18.25 1.67
N ALA A 142 -17.05 -17.99 1.97
CA ALA A 142 -17.43 -17.06 3.02
C ALA A 142 -17.06 -17.64 4.42
N PRO A 143 -16.91 -16.80 5.45
CA PRO A 143 -16.79 -17.27 6.82
C PRO A 143 -18.02 -18.07 7.23
N GLU A 144 -17.83 -19.20 7.90
CA GLU A 144 -18.89 -20.04 8.48
C GLU A 144 -18.63 -20.22 9.99
N PRO A 145 -19.05 -19.27 10.84
CA PRO A 145 -18.80 -19.33 12.28
C PRO A 145 -19.38 -20.58 12.95
N GLU A 146 -20.49 -21.12 12.42
CA GLU A 146 -21.12 -22.37 12.88
C GLU A 146 -20.19 -23.58 12.74
N LYS A 147 -19.25 -23.53 11.78
CA LYS A 147 -18.24 -24.56 11.53
C LYS A 147 -16.85 -24.17 12.04
N ALA A 148 -16.78 -23.21 12.97
CA ALA A 148 -15.54 -22.62 13.47
C ALA A 148 -14.64 -21.98 12.39
N SER A 149 -15.21 -21.58 11.25
CA SER A 149 -14.54 -20.82 10.19
C SER A 149 -14.84 -19.33 10.33
N TYR A 150 -13.94 -18.58 10.96
CA TYR A 150 -14.15 -17.16 11.26
C TYR A 150 -13.67 -16.19 10.17
N PHE A 151 -12.91 -16.70 9.20
CA PHE A 151 -12.30 -15.94 8.11
C PHE A 151 -12.72 -16.53 6.76
N PRO A 152 -12.87 -15.69 5.72
CA PRO A 152 -13.09 -16.17 4.37
C PRO A 152 -11.84 -16.91 3.87
N THR A 153 -12.06 -17.89 3.00
CA THR A 153 -10.96 -18.50 2.25
C THR A 153 -10.96 -17.91 0.85
N ILE A 154 -9.83 -17.32 0.45
CA ILE A 154 -9.66 -16.67 -0.86
C ILE A 154 -8.45 -17.30 -1.53
N TRP A 155 -8.62 -17.87 -2.72
CA TRP A 155 -7.51 -18.40 -3.51
C TRP A 155 -7.26 -17.52 -4.73
N LEU A 156 -6.00 -17.11 -4.88
CA LEU A 156 -5.50 -16.31 -5.99
C LEU A 156 -4.51 -17.14 -6.81
N MET A 157 -4.27 -16.75 -8.06
CA MET A 157 -3.45 -17.54 -8.99
C MET A 157 -1.95 -17.49 -8.67
N ASN A 158 -1.47 -16.43 -8.02
CA ASN A 158 -0.05 -16.27 -7.71
C ASN A 158 0.21 -15.36 -6.51
N ASP A 159 1.44 -15.43 -5.98
CA ASP A 159 1.87 -14.66 -4.79
C ASP A 159 1.84 -13.14 -4.99
N SER A 160 2.04 -12.64 -6.22
CA SER A 160 1.97 -11.20 -6.48
C SER A 160 0.56 -10.67 -6.24
N GLN A 161 -0.45 -11.45 -6.61
CA GLN A 161 -1.84 -11.13 -6.34
C GLN A 161 -2.14 -11.14 -4.84
N VAL A 162 -1.65 -12.15 -4.13
CA VAL A 162 -1.82 -12.24 -2.66
C VAL A 162 -1.21 -11.03 -1.96
N VAL A 163 0.05 -10.71 -2.29
CA VAL A 163 0.75 -9.56 -1.71
C VAL A 163 -0.03 -8.27 -1.96
N ALA A 164 -0.45 -8.03 -3.20
CA ALA A 164 -1.23 -6.85 -3.55
C ALA A 164 -2.53 -6.75 -2.74
N GLU A 165 -3.37 -7.79 -2.71
CA GLU A 165 -4.64 -7.75 -1.97
C GLU A 165 -4.43 -7.52 -0.48
N GLN A 166 -3.44 -8.17 0.14
CA GLN A 166 -3.09 -7.93 1.55
C GLN A 166 -2.73 -6.46 1.83
N HIS A 167 -1.96 -5.83 0.93
CA HIS A 167 -1.54 -4.45 1.09
C HIS A 167 -2.67 -3.45 0.74
N VAL A 168 -3.61 -3.83 -0.12
CA VAL A 168 -4.85 -3.08 -0.35
C VAL A 168 -5.71 -3.05 0.91
N GLU A 169 -5.92 -4.19 1.57
CA GLU A 169 -6.66 -4.23 2.83
C GLU A 169 -5.95 -3.44 3.94
N LEU A 170 -4.62 -3.56 4.07
CA LEU A 170 -3.84 -2.72 4.99
C LEU A 170 -4.04 -1.22 4.68
N GLY A 171 -3.99 -0.84 3.40
CA GLY A 171 -4.22 0.54 2.98
C GLY A 171 -5.64 1.03 3.30
N ARG A 172 -6.66 0.17 3.20
CA ARG A 172 -8.03 0.52 3.63
C ARG A 172 -8.11 0.79 5.14
N ILE A 173 -7.42 -0.01 5.96
CA ILE A 173 -7.30 0.27 7.41
C ILE A 173 -6.70 1.66 7.60
N LEU A 174 -5.58 1.95 6.94
CA LEU A 174 -4.87 3.23 7.05
C LEU A 174 -5.75 4.41 6.59
N LEU A 175 -6.48 4.28 5.49
CA LEU A 175 -7.41 5.30 4.99
C LEU A 175 -8.52 5.60 6.00
N ALA A 176 -9.11 4.57 6.60
CA ALA A 176 -10.19 4.71 7.57
C ALA A 176 -9.69 5.41 8.86
N VAL A 177 -8.51 5.03 9.36
CA VAL A 177 -7.94 5.64 10.57
C VAL A 177 -7.26 7.00 10.35
N SER A 178 -6.97 7.39 9.12
CA SER A 178 -6.31 8.67 8.81
C SER A 178 -7.24 9.73 8.19
N ASN A 179 -8.54 9.43 8.03
CA ASN A 179 -9.52 10.33 7.41
C ASN A 179 -9.60 11.70 8.13
N PRO A 180 -9.13 12.80 7.49
CA PRO A 180 -9.13 14.13 8.10
C PRO A 180 -10.53 14.72 8.31
N GLY A 181 -11.53 14.24 7.56
CA GLY A 181 -12.92 14.70 7.65
C GLY A 181 -13.70 14.10 8.82
N MET A 182 -13.16 13.09 9.51
CA MET A 182 -13.83 12.48 10.66
C MET A 182 -13.59 13.30 11.93
N GLN A 183 -14.65 13.94 12.42
CA GLN A 183 -14.64 14.58 13.75
C GLN A 183 -14.80 13.53 14.85
N ARG A 184 -13.68 13.12 15.46
CA ARG A 184 -13.63 12.07 16.50
C ARG A 184 -14.05 12.54 17.90
N LEU A 185 -14.48 13.80 18.03
CA LEU A 185 -14.87 14.44 19.29
C LEU A 185 -16.24 15.10 19.11
N GLY A 186 -17.16 14.91 20.06
CA GLY A 186 -18.51 15.49 20.05
C GLY A 186 -19.64 14.45 20.14
N ALA A 187 -20.89 14.91 20.19
CA ALA A 187 -22.08 14.05 20.40
C ALA A 187 -22.27 12.95 19.33
N GLY A 188 -21.73 13.14 18.12
CA GLY A 188 -21.73 12.14 17.04
C GLY A 188 -20.55 11.16 17.05
N ALA A 189 -19.53 11.39 17.88
CA ALA A 189 -18.29 10.60 17.88
C ALA A 189 -18.51 9.13 18.23
N GLY A 190 -19.48 8.83 19.11
CA GLY A 190 -19.78 7.44 19.48
C GLY A 190 -20.32 6.60 18.32
N ALA A 191 -21.21 7.17 17.49
CA ALA A 191 -21.73 6.47 16.31
C ALA A 191 -20.66 6.33 15.22
N LEU A 192 -19.86 7.39 15.00
CA LEU A 192 -18.74 7.37 14.05
C LEU A 192 -17.67 6.35 14.43
N ASN A 193 -17.31 6.26 15.71
CA ASN A 193 -16.33 5.29 16.20
C ASN A 193 -16.83 3.84 16.05
N ARG A 194 -18.13 3.59 16.28
CA ARG A 194 -18.73 2.27 16.00
C ARG A 194 -18.72 1.93 14.51
N GLY A 195 -19.00 2.91 13.65
CA GLY A 195 -18.91 2.74 12.20
C GLY A 195 -17.50 2.41 11.73
N LEU A 196 -16.51 3.17 12.22
CA LEU A 196 -15.09 2.90 11.96
C LEU A 196 -14.69 1.51 12.46
N GLU A 197 -15.08 1.13 13.67
CA GLU A 197 -14.77 -0.19 14.22
C GLU A 197 -15.38 -1.32 13.38
N ALA A 198 -16.62 -1.15 12.90
CA ALA A 198 -17.27 -2.11 12.01
C ALA A 198 -16.55 -2.21 10.66
N GLU A 199 -16.14 -1.08 10.08
CA GLU A 199 -15.34 -1.04 8.85
C GLU A 199 -13.99 -1.74 9.03
N LEU A 200 -13.26 -1.43 10.11
CA LEU A 200 -11.99 -2.05 10.43
C LEU A 200 -12.13 -3.56 10.62
N ARG A 201 -13.15 -4.02 11.36
CA ARG A 201 -13.44 -5.46 11.52
C ARG A 201 -13.73 -6.13 10.17
N ALA A 202 -14.45 -5.47 9.27
CA ALA A 202 -14.72 -6.01 7.94
C ALA A 202 -13.45 -6.11 7.08
N ILE A 203 -12.57 -5.12 7.15
CA ILE A 203 -11.29 -5.12 6.43
C ILE A 203 -10.34 -6.19 6.99
N THR A 204 -10.18 -6.27 8.31
CA THR A 204 -9.28 -7.25 8.95
C THR A 204 -9.66 -8.68 8.65
N ARG A 205 -10.95 -8.97 8.41
CA ARG A 205 -11.39 -10.31 7.99
C ARG A 205 -10.95 -10.69 6.58
N ARG A 206 -10.49 -9.75 5.75
CA ARG A 206 -10.04 -10.01 4.37
C ARG A 206 -8.52 -10.11 4.22
N VAL A 207 -7.76 -9.76 5.27
CA VAL A 207 -6.29 -9.91 5.36
C VAL A 207 -5.93 -11.36 5.67
#